data_AF-W4VD42-F1
#
_entry.id   AF-W4VD42-F1
#
_cell.length_a   1.000
_cell.length_b   1.000
_cell.length_c   1.000
_cell.angle_alpha   90.00
_cell.angle_beta   90.00
_cell.angle_gamma   90.00
#
_symmetry.space_group_name_H-M   'P 1'
#
loop_
_entity.id
_entity.type
_entity.pdbx_description
1 polymer ?
#
loop_
_entity_poly.entity_id
_entity_poly.type
_entity_poly.pdbx_seq_one_letter_code
_entity_poly.pdbx_strand_id
1 'polypeptide(L)' 'MSRYKLIVHCGGCMLNEREMKYRYKYAVEQNVPITNYGILIAYIHGILKRSLAIFPDILAEIL' A
#
# COMPACT_ATOMS: atom_id res chain seq x y z
N MET A 1 11.37 4.02 -13.26
CA MET A 1 11.60 3.48 -11.89
C MET A 1 12.06 2.00 -11.88
N SER A 2 12.42 1.41 -13.02
CA SER A 2 12.71 -0.04 -13.17
C SER A 2 13.84 -0.62 -12.32
N ARG A 3 14.67 0.21 -11.67
CA ARG A 3 15.71 -0.24 -10.74
C ARG A 3 15.18 -0.71 -9.38
N TYR A 4 13.98 -0.28 -9.00
CA TYR A 4 13.42 -0.57 -7.68
C TYR A 4 12.46 -1.76 -7.73
N LYS A 5 12.52 -2.60 -6.70
CA LYS A 5 11.66 -3.79 -6.58
C LYS A 5 10.35 -3.54 -5.83
N LEU A 6 10.29 -2.48 -5.02
CA LEU A 6 9.14 -2.10 -4.22
C LEU A 6 9.21 -0.61 -3.87
N ILE A 7 8.06 0.07 -3.90
CA ILE A 7 7.89 1.41 -3.35
C ILE A 7 7.15 1.29 -2.02
N VAL A 8 7.67 1.97 -0.99
CA VAL A 8 6.96 2.13 0.28
C VAL A 8 6.58 3.60 0.40
N HIS A 9 5.28 3.89 0.23
CA HIS A 9 4.73 5.23 0.27
C HIS A 9 4.31 5.64 1.69
N CYS A 10 4.41 6.93 2.03
CA CYS A 10 3.89 7.41 3.31
C CYS A 10 2.35 7.42 3.34
N GLY A 11 1.75 7.77 4.48
CA GLY A 11 0.29 7.91 4.60
C GLY A 11 -0.31 9.07 3.80
N GLY A 12 0.50 9.97 3.23
CA GLY A 12 0.02 11.06 2.38
C GLY A 12 -0.75 12.16 3.11
N CYS A 13 -0.49 12.41 4.39
CA CYS A 13 -1.23 13.40 5.20
C CYS A 13 -1.24 14.83 4.65
N MET A 14 -0.24 15.17 3.83
CA MET A 14 -0.10 16.48 3.17
C MET A 14 -0.49 16.46 1.69
N LEU A 15 -0.91 15.31 1.15
CA LEU A 15 -1.25 15.14 -0.26
C LEU A 15 -2.76 15.09 -0.44
N ASN A 16 -3.24 15.64 -1.55
CA ASN A 16 -4.64 15.47 -1.92
C ASN A 16 -4.88 14.11 -2.60
N GLU A 17 -6.15 13.73 -2.75
CA GLU A 17 -6.54 12.45 -3.33
C GLU A 17 -6.04 12.28 -4.77
N ARG A 18 -6.05 13.35 -5.57
CA ARG A 18 -5.60 13.32 -6.98
C ARG A 18 -4.10 12.99 -7.06
N GLU A 19 -3.28 13.61 -6.21
CA GLU A 19 -1.85 13.36 -6.13
C GLU A 19 -1.55 11.93 -5.66
N MET A 20 -2.28 11.45 -4.65
CA MET A 20 -2.16 10.06 -4.19
C MET A 20 -2.46 9.07 -5.31
N LYS A 21 -3.61 9.22 -6.01
CA LYS A 21 -4.00 8.36 -7.13
C LYS A 21 -2.99 8.41 -8.28
N TYR A 22 -2.48 9.60 -8.61
CA TYR A 22 -1.47 9.76 -9.65
C TYR A 22 -0.19 8.96 -9.32
N ARG A 23 0.30 9.04 -8.07
CA ARG A 23 1.49 8.30 -7.63
C ARG A 23 1.29 6.78 -7.70
N TYR A 24 0.13 6.28 -7.27
CA TYR A 24 -0.20 4.86 -7.40
C TYR A 24 -0.25 4.42 -8.86
N LYS A 25 -0.96 5.17 -9.71
CA LYS A 25 -1.05 4.87 -11.15
C LYS A 25 0.33 4.85 -11.81
N TYR A 26 1.17 5.85 -11.52
CA TYR A 26 2.52 5.93 -12.05
C TYR A 26 3.39 4.74 -11.61
N ALA A 27 3.27 4.28 -10.37
CA ALA A 27 3.99 3.08 -9.90
C ALA A 27 3.57 1.82 -10.69
N VAL A 28 2.26 1.64 -10.90
CA VAL A 28 1.70 0.53 -11.69
C VAL A 28 2.17 0.59 -13.14
N GLU A 29 2.12 1.76 -13.79
CA GLU A 29 2.61 1.95 -15.18
C GLU A 29 4.11 1.64 -15.32
N GLN A 30 4.89 1.88 -14.27
CA GLN A 30 6.31 1.55 -14.22
C GLN A 30 6.59 0.08 -13.86
N ASN A 31 5.55 -0.73 -13.66
CA ASN A 31 5.64 -2.13 -13.21
C ASN A 31 6.44 -2.29 -11.91
N VAL A 32 6.29 -1.35 -10.98
CA VAL A 32 6.91 -1.44 -9.65
C VAL A 32 5.81 -1.57 -8.59
N PRO A 33 5.79 -2.68 -7.84
CA PRO A 33 4.86 -2.84 -6.72
C PRO A 33 4.96 -1.68 -5.72
N ILE A 34 3.83 -1.31 -5.13
CA ILE A 34 3.74 -0.21 -4.16
C ILE A 34 2.91 -0.65 -2.95
N THR A 35 3.40 -0.32 -1.77
CA THR A 35 2.69 -0.44 -0.49
C THR A 35 2.80 0.87 0.28
N ASN A 36 2.23 0.96 1.48
CA ASN A 36 2.37 2.12 2.36
C ASN A 36 2.91 1.77 3.75
N TYR A 37 3.31 2.78 4.53
CA TYR A 37 3.84 2.60 5.89
C TYR A 37 2.90 1.80 6.78
N GLY A 38 1.60 2.09 6.78
CA GLY A 38 0.64 1.39 7.64
C GLY A 38 0.58 -0.11 7.34
N ILE A 39 0.43 -0.47 6.06
CA ILE A 39 0.38 -1.87 5.62
C ILE A 39 1.70 -2.58 5.93
N LEU A 40 2.84 -1.95 5.60
CA LEU A 40 4.16 -2.56 5.81
C LEU A 40 4.46 -2.76 7.30
N ILE A 41 4.18 -1.76 8.14
CA ILE A 41 4.35 -1.86 9.60
C ILE A 41 3.47 -2.98 10.15
N ALA A 42 2.20 -3.04 9.74
CA ALA A 42 1.28 -4.07 10.19
C ALA A 42 1.72 -5.48 9.76
N TYR A 43 2.27 -5.62 8.56
CA TYR A 43 2.83 -6.87 8.05
C TYR A 43 4.05 -7.31 8.86
N ILE A 44 5.03 -6.41 9.05
CA ILE A 44 6.28 -6.69 9.78
C ILE A 44 6.00 -7.09 11.23
N HIS A 45 5.03 -6.45 11.89
CA HIS A 45 4.67 -6.74 13.28
C HIS A 45 3.68 -7.90 13.43
N GLY A 46 3.26 -8.55 12.33
CA GLY A 46 2.33 -9.68 12.36
C GLY A 46 0.89 -9.32 12.74
N ILE A 47 0.51 -8.04 12.65
CA ILE A 47 -0.84 -7.55 13.01
C ILE A 47 -1.74 -7.26 11.80
N LEU A 48 -1.26 -7.46 10.57
CA LEU A 48 -2.02 -7.14 9.34
C LEU A 48 -3.40 -7.82 9.28
N LYS A 49 -3.50 -9.12 9.61
CA LYS A 49 -4.78 -9.84 9.62
C LYS A 49 -5.76 -9.22 10.63
N ARG A 50 -5.27 -8.86 11.83
CA ARG A 50 -6.08 -8.18 12.85
C ARG A 50 -6.55 -6.82 12.37
N SER A 51 -5.67 -6.04 11.72
CA SER A 51 -6.01 -4.73 11.17
C SER A 51 -7.07 -4.79 10.07
N LEU A 52 -7.10 -5.87 9.29
CA LEU A 52 -8.07 -6.08 8.21
C LEU A 52 -9.34 -6.80 8.65
N ALA A 53 -9.44 -7.28 9.89
CA ALA A 53 -10.62 -8.01 10.39
C ALA A 53 -11.93 -7.21 10.33
N ILE A 54 -11.85 -5.87 10.32
CA ILE A 54 -13.02 -5.00 10.16
C ILE A 54 -13.48 -4.85 8.70
N PHE A 55 -12.68 -5.34 7.74
CA PHE A 55 -12.95 -5.34 6.30
C PHE A 55 -13.00 -6.80 5.80
N PRO A 56 -14.12 -7.52 6.02
CA PRO A 56 -14.18 -8.96 5.75
C PRO A 56 -13.90 -9.32 4.29
N ASP A 57 -14.38 -8.51 3.34
CA ASP A 57 -14.15 -8.73 1.91
C ASP A 57 -12.66 -8.64 1.56
N ILE A 58 -11.94 -7.65 2.10
CA ILE A 58 -10.50 -7.47 1.88
C ILE A 58 -9.70 -8.57 2.58
N LEU A 59 -10.11 -8.96 3.79
CA LEU A 59 -9.45 -10.06 4.51
C LEU A 59 -9.54 -11.38 3.74
N ALA A 60 -10.64 -11.64 3.05
CA ALA A 60 -10.81 -12.83 2.22
C ALA A 60 -9.88 -12.86 1.00
N GLU A 61 -9.45 -11.71 0.47
CA GLU A 61 -8.53 -11.64 -0.69
C GLU A 61 -7.07 -12.01 -0.34
N ILE A 62 -6.69 -11.97 0.94
CA ILE A 62 -5.31 -12.21 1.40
C ILE A 62 -5.14 -13.54 2.15
N LEU A 63 -6.20 -14.35 2.26
CA LEU A 63 -6.20 -15.69 2.85
C LEU A 63 -6.20 -16.76 1.76
#